data_AF-A0A9X9F6C1-F1
#
_entry.id   AF-A0A9X9F6C1-F1
#
_cell.length_a   1.000
_cell.length_b   1.000
_cell.length_c   1.000
_cell.angle_alpha   90.00
_cell.angle_beta   90.00
_cell.angle_gamma   90.00
#
_symmetry.space_group_name_H-M   'P 1'
#
loop_
_entity.id
_entity.type
_entity.pdbx_description
1 polymer ?
#
loop_
_entity_poly.entity_id
_entity_poly.type
_entity_poly.pdbx_seq_one_letter_code
_entity_poly.pdbx_strand_id
1 'polypeptide(L)'
;TEKGDSARGARYNSALRYLDTQENECLIVVVSEDGYINLIPHLKPKISRQCIDILIKDLQQVNESEHLDIKSFNQIMHDLKRLAFYLIQEDCDKINELRKTIESKMNPKTIRIVYSDFTPNAEMNNSY
;
A
#
# COMPACT_ATOMS: atom_id res chain seq x y z
N THR A 1 19.93 15.31 4.10
CA THR A 1 18.85 14.35 4.32
C THR A 1 17.96 14.36 3.10
N GLU A 2 17.66 13.20 2.54
CA GLU A 2 16.92 13.09 1.26
C GLU A 2 15.45 13.48 1.37
N LYS A 3 14.89 13.52 2.59
CA LYS A 3 13.47 13.86 2.84
C LYS A 3 13.15 15.35 2.92
N GLY A 4 14.14 16.24 2.83
CA GLY A 4 13.91 17.68 2.90
C GLY A 4 13.15 18.19 1.68
N ASP A 5 12.19 19.10 1.88
CA ASP A 5 11.41 19.72 0.81
C ASP A 5 11.87 21.17 0.60
N SER A 6 12.46 21.44 -0.57
CA SER A 6 12.95 22.76 -0.97
C SER A 6 11.85 23.82 -1.11
N ALA A 7 10.59 23.40 -1.34
CA ALA A 7 9.45 24.29 -1.40
C ALA A 7 8.94 24.71 -0.01
N ARG A 8 9.54 24.18 1.06
CA ARG A 8 9.07 24.34 2.44
C ARG A 8 10.10 25.06 3.31
N GLY A 9 9.61 25.81 4.29
CA GLY A 9 10.43 26.64 5.17
C GLY A 9 11.33 25.85 6.13
N ALA A 10 12.28 26.56 6.74
CA ALA A 10 13.27 25.97 7.65
C ALA A 10 12.66 25.21 8.84
N ARG A 11 11.53 25.68 9.41
CA ARG A 11 10.83 25.00 10.52
C ARG A 11 10.36 23.59 10.13
N TYR A 12 9.78 23.46 8.93
CA TYR A 12 9.30 22.17 8.41
C TYR A 12 10.47 21.20 8.18
N ASN A 13 11.54 21.68 7.54
CA ASN A 13 12.72 20.85 7.27
C ASN A 13 13.48 20.47 8.56
N SER A 14 13.51 21.34 9.58
CA SER A 14 14.04 21.00 10.90
C SER A 14 13.20 19.95 11.61
N ALA A 15 11.87 20.02 11.51
CA ALA A 15 10.99 19.01 12.09
C ALA A 15 11.22 17.62 11.48
N LEU A 16 11.37 17.52 10.15
CA LEU A 16 11.70 16.26 9.48
C LEU A 16 13.05 15.69 9.97
N ARG A 17 14.08 16.53 10.07
CA ARG A 17 15.38 16.11 10.61
C ARG A 17 15.28 15.63 12.05
N TYR A 18 14.50 16.32 12.89
CA TYR A 18 14.30 15.93 14.28
C TYR A 18 13.58 14.59 14.37
N LEU A 19 12.54 14.37 13.57
CA LEU A 19 11.82 13.09 13.51
C LEU A 19 12.76 11.94 13.13
N ASP A 20 13.62 12.14 12.12
CA ASP A 20 14.58 11.12 11.68
C ASP A 20 15.60 10.73 12.76
N THR A 21 15.80 11.55 13.82
CA THR A 21 16.68 11.21 14.95
C THR A 21 15.93 10.65 16.16
N GLN A 22 14.59 10.56 16.14
CA GLN A 22 13.83 10.03 17.27
C GLN A 22 13.66 8.51 17.14
N GLU A 23 13.86 7.79 18.24
CA GLU A 23 13.60 6.35 18.33
C GLU A 23 12.17 6.03 18.80
N ASN A 24 11.50 6.99 19.45
CA ASN A 24 10.14 6.83 19.98
C ASN A 24 9.09 7.45 19.05
N GLU A 25 7.84 7.01 19.21
CA GLU A 25 6.69 7.65 18.55
C GLU A 25 6.63 9.14 18.88
N CYS A 26 6.63 9.99 17.85
CA CYS A 26 6.69 11.43 17.98
C CYS A 26 5.71 12.10 17.01
N LEU A 27 4.88 12.99 17.54
CA LEU A 27 4.06 13.90 16.75
C LEU A 27 4.67 15.31 16.83
N ILE A 28 5.00 15.88 15.67
CA ILE A 28 5.52 17.23 15.55
C ILE A 28 4.47 18.10 14.86
N VAL A 29 4.15 19.22 15.50
CA VAL A 29 3.26 20.24 14.94
C VAL A 29 4.10 21.41 14.44
N VAL A 30 4.04 21.68 13.14
CA VAL A 30 4.73 22.82 12.52
C VAL A 30 3.71 23.88 12.15
N VAL A 31 3.80 25.02 12.81
CA VAL A 31 3.00 26.21 12.49
C VAL A 31 3.86 27.16 11.66
N SER A 32 3.35 27.49 10.47
CA SER A 32 3.94 28.47 9.56
C SER A 32 3.61 29.90 10.01
N GLU A 33 4.25 30.89 9.38
CA GLU A 33 4.03 32.30 9.71
C GLU A 33 2.61 32.78 9.33
N ASP A 34 2.06 32.26 8.23
CA ASP A 34 0.70 32.49 7.75
C ASP A 34 -0.35 31.64 8.48
N GLY A 35 0.04 30.92 9.54
CA GLY A 35 -0.87 30.15 10.39
C GLY A 35 -1.27 28.78 9.84
N TYR A 36 -0.72 28.36 8.69
CA TYR A 36 -0.90 27.00 8.17
C TYR A 36 -0.20 25.96 9.07
N ILE A 37 -0.93 24.91 9.44
CA ILE A 37 -0.49 23.87 10.37
C ILE A 37 -0.14 22.58 9.62
N ASN A 38 0.98 21.97 9.97
CA ASN A 38 1.36 20.64 9.49
C ASN A 38 1.58 19.68 10.66
N LEU A 39 1.14 18.45 10.48
CA LEU A 39 1.34 17.35 11.41
C LEU A 39 2.33 16.36 10.78
N ILE A 40 3.39 16.02 11.50
CA ILE A 40 4.47 15.14 11.06
C ILE A 40 4.66 14.05 12.13
N PRO A 41 4.74 12.74 11.78
CA PRO A 41 4.65 12.19 10.43
C PRO A 41 3.22 12.17 9.85
N HIS A 42 3.12 12.10 8.53
CA HIS A 42 1.86 11.85 7.84
C HIS A 42 1.56 10.34 7.84
N LEU A 43 0.86 9.87 8.86
CA LEU A 43 0.49 8.46 8.99
C LEU A 43 -0.67 8.11 8.04
N LYS A 44 -0.63 6.89 7.49
CA LYS A 44 -1.79 6.33 6.78
C LYS A 44 -2.92 6.01 7.78
N PRO A 45 -4.20 6.00 7.36
CA PRO A 45 -5.28 5.61 8.24
C PRO A 45 -5.17 4.12 8.61
N LYS A 46 -5.58 3.74 9.83
CA LYS A 46 -5.74 2.32 10.16
C LYS A 46 -6.93 1.75 9.40
N ILE A 47 -6.78 0.54 8.88
CA ILE A 47 -7.87 -0.18 8.21
C ILE A 47 -8.11 -1.52 8.88
N SER A 48 -9.33 -2.05 8.76
CA SER A 48 -9.60 -3.40 9.24
C SER A 48 -8.85 -4.42 8.40
N ARG A 49 -8.12 -5.33 9.07
CA ARG A 49 -7.44 -6.46 8.44
C ARG A 49 -8.40 -7.30 7.58
N GLN A 50 -9.65 -7.41 8.01
CA GLN A 50 -10.71 -8.14 7.31
C GLN A 50 -10.91 -7.65 5.87
N CYS A 51 -10.67 -6.37 5.57
CA CYS A 51 -10.79 -5.84 4.21
C CYS A 51 -9.81 -6.52 3.24
N ILE A 52 -8.59 -6.83 3.70
CA ILE A 52 -7.59 -7.53 2.90
C ILE A 52 -7.97 -9.01 2.78
N ASP A 53 -8.36 -9.64 3.89
CA ASP A 53 -8.72 -11.05 3.92
C ASP A 53 -9.91 -11.36 2.98
N ILE A 54 -10.91 -10.47 2.93
CA ILE A 54 -12.04 -10.58 1.99
C ILE A 54 -11.53 -10.55 0.54
N LEU A 55 -10.67 -9.59 0.18
CA LEU A 55 -10.14 -9.50 -1.19
C LEU A 55 -9.31 -10.72 -1.58
N ILE A 56 -8.51 -11.26 -0.66
CA ILE A 56 -7.73 -12.49 -0.89
C ILE A 56 -8.69 -13.67 -1.09
N LYS A 57 -9.74 -13.77 -0.28
CA LYS A 57 -10.77 -14.81 -0.42
C LYS A 57 -11.50 -14.71 -1.74
N ASP A 58 -11.88 -13.50 -2.16
CA ASP A 58 -12.54 -13.27 -3.45
C ASP A 58 -11.60 -13.65 -4.61
N LEU A 59 -10.30 -13.36 -4.50
CA LEU A 59 -9.29 -13.76 -5.47
C LEU A 59 -9.15 -15.30 -5.54
N GLN A 60 -9.20 -15.98 -4.39
CA GLN A 60 -9.20 -17.44 -4.32
C GLN A 60 -10.43 -18.03 -5.03
N GLN A 61 -11.63 -17.47 -4.79
CA GLN A 61 -12.85 -17.90 -5.48
C GLN A 61 -12.76 -17.75 -7.00
N VAL A 62 -12.18 -16.65 -7.49
CA VAL A 62 -11.91 -16.46 -8.92
C VAL A 62 -10.94 -17.52 -9.45
N ASN A 63 -9.93 -17.91 -8.67
CA ASN A 63 -9.00 -18.96 -9.06
C ASN A 63 -9.63 -20.36 -9.11
N GLU A 64 -10.57 -20.65 -8.21
CA GLU A 64 -11.26 -21.94 -8.09
C GLU A 64 -12.43 -22.11 -9.09
N SER A 65 -12.96 -21.01 -9.61
CA SER A 65 -14.04 -21.01 -10.60
C SER A 65 -13.63 -21.73 -11.90
N GLU A 66 -14.56 -22.52 -12.45
CA GLU A 66 -14.39 -23.19 -13.76
C GLU A 66 -14.26 -22.17 -14.90
N HIS A 67 -15.02 -21.07 -14.81
CA HIS A 67 -14.96 -19.98 -15.77
C HIS A 67 -14.19 -18.80 -15.17
N LEU A 68 -13.16 -18.37 -15.88
CA LEU A 68 -12.33 -17.25 -15.46
C LEU A 68 -13.05 -15.92 -15.70
N ASP A 69 -13.51 -15.29 -14.61
CA ASP A 69 -14.02 -13.93 -14.65
C ASP A 69 -12.87 -12.91 -14.59
N ILE A 70 -12.40 -12.52 -15.78
CA ILE A 70 -11.32 -11.53 -15.96
C ILE A 70 -11.70 -10.17 -15.36
N LYS A 71 -12.98 -9.79 -15.39
CA LYS A 71 -13.42 -8.48 -14.87
C LYS A 71 -13.28 -8.46 -13.35
N SER A 72 -13.78 -9.49 -12.68
CA SER A 72 -13.66 -9.63 -11.23
C SER A 72 -12.20 -9.72 -10.79
N PHE A 73 -11.38 -10.51 -11.49
CA PHE A 73 -9.93 -10.56 -11.26
C PHE A 73 -9.29 -9.16 -11.31
N ASN A 74 -9.52 -8.41 -12.39
CA ASN A 74 -8.90 -7.09 -12.56
C ASN A 74 -9.36 -6.08 -11.49
N GLN A 75 -10.63 -6.15 -11.07
CA GLN A 75 -11.17 -5.30 -10.02
C GLN A 75 -10.50 -5.60 -8.67
N ILE A 76 -10.41 -6.88 -8.30
CA ILE A 76 -9.75 -7.31 -7.05
C ILE A 76 -8.29 -6.90 -7.05
N MET A 77 -7.56 -7.11 -8.15
CA MET A 77 -6.15 -6.70 -8.26
C MET A 77 -5.97 -5.18 -8.19
N HIS A 78 -6.92 -4.40 -8.71
CA HIS A 78 -6.93 -2.95 -8.56
C HIS A 78 -7.11 -2.53 -7.09
N ASP A 79 -8.05 -3.17 -6.39
CA ASP A 79 -8.33 -2.88 -4.99
C ASP A 79 -7.17 -3.29 -4.06
N LEU A 80 -6.56 -4.45 -4.29
CA LEU A 80 -5.35 -4.89 -3.60
C LEU A 80 -4.18 -3.91 -3.83
N LYS A 81 -4.03 -3.39 -5.06
CA LYS A 81 -3.01 -2.37 -5.36
C LYS A 81 -3.22 -1.08 -4.57
N ARG A 82 -4.47 -0.66 -4.37
CA ARG A 82 -4.79 0.51 -3.52
C ARG A 82 -4.45 0.27 -2.05
N LEU A 83 -4.51 -0.98 -1.61
CA LEU A 83 -4.18 -1.41 -0.25
C LEU A 83 -2.75 -1.92 -0.09
N ALA A 84 -1.89 -1.80 -1.11
CA ALA A 84 -0.55 -2.37 -1.12
C ALA A 84 0.33 -1.95 0.07
N PHE A 85 0.09 -0.76 0.63
CA PHE A 85 0.77 -0.30 1.85
C PHE A 85 0.56 -1.26 3.04
N TYR A 86 -0.61 -1.87 3.18
CA TYR A 86 -0.98 -2.67 4.33
C TYR A 86 -0.73 -4.17 4.15
N LEU A 87 -0.20 -4.60 3.00
CA LEU A 87 0.05 -6.02 2.72
C LEU A 87 1.30 -6.48 3.47
N ILE A 88 1.15 -7.53 4.28
CA ILE A 88 2.29 -8.20 4.91
C ILE A 88 2.93 -9.19 3.92
N GLN A 89 4.10 -9.73 4.29
CA GLN A 89 4.82 -10.68 3.43
C GLN A 89 3.94 -11.87 3.03
N GLU A 90 3.22 -12.45 3.99
CA GLU A 90 2.32 -13.58 3.75
C GLU A 90 1.20 -13.25 2.74
N ASP A 91 0.68 -12.01 2.74
CA ASP A 91 -0.32 -11.58 1.75
C ASP A 91 0.28 -11.45 0.37
N CYS A 92 1.44 -10.80 0.29
CA CYS A 92 2.15 -10.59 -0.95
C CYS A 92 2.38 -11.95 -1.64
N ASP A 93 2.87 -12.93 -0.88
CA ASP A 93 3.16 -14.27 -1.40
C ASP A 93 1.89 -14.95 -1.90
N LYS A 94 0.82 -14.99 -1.08
CA LYS A 94 -0.47 -15.58 -1.46
C LYS A 94 -1.07 -14.92 -2.70
N ILE A 95 -1.11 -13.59 -2.75
CA ILE A 95 -1.67 -12.84 -3.87
C ILE A 95 -0.85 -13.09 -5.14
N ASN A 96 0.48 -13.07 -5.04
CA ASN A 96 1.37 -13.27 -6.18
C ASN A 96 1.23 -14.68 -6.75
N GLU A 97 1.12 -15.71 -5.91
CA GLU A 97 0.89 -17.11 -6.33
C GLU A 97 -0.48 -17.28 -7.01
N LEU A 98 -1.55 -16.77 -6.39
CA LEU A 98 -2.91 -16.83 -6.96
C LEU A 98 -2.97 -16.12 -8.30
N ARG A 99 -2.40 -14.92 -8.38
CA ARG A 99 -2.32 -14.13 -9.61
C ARG A 99 -1.60 -14.87 -10.71
N LYS A 100 -0.41 -15.42 -10.46
CA LYS A 100 0.36 -16.20 -11.45
C LYS A 100 -0.45 -17.40 -11.95
N THR A 101 -1.15 -18.08 -11.05
CA THR A 101 -2.02 -19.21 -11.40
C THR A 101 -3.17 -18.77 -12.30
N ILE A 102 -3.87 -17.69 -11.96
CA ILE A 102 -4.97 -17.13 -12.75
C ILE A 102 -4.48 -16.66 -14.13
N GLU A 103 -3.36 -15.92 -14.17
CA GLU A 103 -2.78 -15.40 -15.43
C GLU A 103 -2.31 -16.52 -16.37
N SER A 104 -1.94 -17.69 -15.84
CA SER A 104 -1.56 -18.87 -16.64
C SER A 104 -2.75 -19.54 -17.33
N LYS A 105 -3.95 -19.41 -16.75
CA LYS A 105 -5.22 -19.91 -17.32
C LYS A 105 -5.77 -18.99 -18.43
N MET A 106 -5.27 -17.76 -18.54
CA MET A 106 -5.73 -16.79 -19.53
C MET A 106 -5.21 -17.10 -20.94
N ASN A 107 -5.99 -16.72 -21.95
CA ASN A 107 -5.55 -16.82 -23.34
C ASN A 107 -4.40 -15.82 -23.62
N PRO A 108 -3.22 -16.28 -24.09
CA PRO A 108 -2.08 -15.40 -24.35
C PRO A 108 -2.32 -14.39 -25.49
N LYS A 109 -3.33 -14.61 -26.35
CA LYS A 109 -3.64 -13.73 -27.48
C LYS A 109 -4.60 -12.60 -27.14
N THR A 110 -5.17 -12.58 -25.93
CA THR A 110 -6.07 -11.50 -25.50
C THR A 110 -5.29 -10.37 -24.85
N ILE A 111 -5.68 -9.12 -25.15
CA ILE A 111 -5.15 -7.94 -24.46
C ILE A 111 -5.53 -8.04 -22.98
N ARG A 112 -4.55 -7.87 -22.08
CA ARG A 112 -4.74 -7.97 -20.63
C ARG A 112 -3.92 -6.93 -19.88
N ILE A 113 -4.35 -6.64 -18.66
CA ILE A 113 -3.58 -5.83 -17.72
C ILE A 113 -2.49 -6.73 -17.13
N VAL A 114 -1.25 -6.24 -17.11
CA VAL A 114 -0.13 -6.93 -16.46
C VAL A 114 0.11 -6.27 -15.12
N TYR A 115 0.04 -7.05 -14.05
CA TYR A 115 0.36 -6.59 -12.71
C TYR A 115 1.83 -6.92 -12.39
N SER A 116 2.46 -6.15 -11.50
CA SER A 116 3.76 -6.51 -10.90
C SER A 116 3.54 -7.35 -9.63
N ASP A 117 4.55 -8.10 -9.21
CA ASP A 117 4.52 -8.77 -7.90
C ASP A 117 4.40 -7.71 -6.79
N PHE A 118 3.61 -8.00 -5.77
CA PHE A 118 3.56 -7.20 -4.55
C PHE A 118 4.77 -7.49 -3.67
N THR A 119 5.25 -6.46 -2.98
CA THR A 119 6.28 -6.53 -1.95
C THR A 119 5.82 -5.71 -0.74
N PRO A 120 6.10 -6.14 0.50
CA PRO A 120 5.75 -5.36 1.67
C PRO A 120 6.35 -3.96 1.62
N ASN A 121 5.61 -2.98 2.11
CA ASN A 121 6.13 -1.62 2.22
C ASN A 121 7.01 -1.51 3.48
N ALA A 122 8.21 -0.95 3.36
CA ALA A 122 9.15 -0.79 4.48
C ALA A 122 8.62 0.15 5.59
N GLU A 123 7.70 1.05 5.27
CA GLU A 123 7.05 1.96 6.24
C GLU A 123 5.86 1.31 6.96
N MET A 124 5.38 0.14 6.51
CA MET A 124 4.32 -0.60 7.19
C MET A 124 4.90 -1.38 8.37
N ASN A 125 4.35 -1.15 9.56
CA ASN A 125 4.79 -1.76 10.80
C ASN A 125 3.61 -2.05 11.74
N ASN A 126 3.89 -2.56 12.93
CA ASN A 126 2.88 -2.98 13.91
C ASN A 126 2.03 -1.84 14.51
N SER A 127 2.33 -0.58 14.20
CA SER A 127 1.52 0.56 14.68
C SER A 127 0.24 0.77 13.85
N TYR A 128 0.11 0.13 12.68
CA TYR A 128 -1.05 0.20 11.80
C TYR A 128 -2.11 -0.85 12.12
#